data_AF-A0A9X2CL14-F1
#
_entry.id   AF-A0A9X2CL14-F1
#
_cell.length_a   1.000
_cell.length_b   1.000
_cell.length_c   1.000
_cell.angle_alpha   90.00
_cell.angle_beta   90.00
_cell.angle_gamma   90.00
#
_symmetry.space_group_name_H-M   'P 1'
#
loop_
_entity.id
_entity.type
_entity.pdbx_description
1 polymer ?
#
loop_
_entity_poly.entity_id
_entity_poly.type
_entity_poly.pdbx_seq_one_letter_code
_entity_poly.pdbx_strand_id
1 'polypeptide(L)' 'MAEFLIISFFIAFFVAYIYFGYYQDYKKNPTEFIRSIIGMPLGMLASTLGFKSIDKKLKNWANKKIGYP' A
#
# COMPACT_ATOMS: atom_id res chain seq x y z
N MET A 1 11.06 21.59 -15.19
CA MET A 1 9.73 21.42 -15.84
C MET A 1 9.57 20.03 -16.45
N ALA A 2 10.44 19.60 -17.37
CA ALA A 2 10.35 18.27 -17.99
C ALA A 2 10.51 17.11 -16.98
N GLU A 3 11.46 17.22 -16.03
CA GLU A 3 11.68 16.20 -14.99
C GLU A 3 10.44 15.99 -14.11
N PHE A 4 9.77 17.08 -13.71
CA PHE A 4 8.53 16.99 -12.93
C PHE A 4 7.40 16.30 -13.71
N LEU A 5 7.27 16.61 -15.00
CA LEU A 5 6.29 15.96 -15.87
C LEU A 5 6.57 14.47 -16.05
N ILE A 6 7.85 14.09 -16.21
CA ILE A 6 8.28 12.69 -16.33
C ILE A 6 7.98 11.92 -15.04
N ILE A 7 8.36 12.46 -13.88
CA ILE A 7 8.09 11.83 -12.58
C ILE A 7 6.58 11.68 -12.35
N SER A 8 5.81 12.72 -12.64
CA SER A 8 4.35 12.69 -12.52
C SER A 8 3.72 11.63 -13.43
N PHE A 9 4.20 11.50 -14.67
CA PHE A 9 3.75 10.46 -15.60
C PHE A 9 4.01 9.06 -15.04
N PHE A 10 5.20 8.79 -14.51
CA PHE A 10 5.51 7.48 -13.91
C PHE A 10 4.64 7.18 -12.69
N ILE A 11 4.37 8.17 -11.83
CA ILE A 11 3.49 7.99 -10.66
C ILE A 11 2.06 7.67 -11.12
N ALA A 12 1.51 8.45 -12.06
CA ALA A 12 0.16 8.24 -12.58
C ALA A 12 0.03 6.89 -13.30
N PHE A 13 1.03 6.54 -14.11
CA PHE A 13 1.09 5.25 -14.80
C PHE A 13 1.18 4.08 -13.81
N PHE A 14 1.99 4.20 -12.77
CA PHE A 14 2.13 3.17 -11.74
C PHE A 14 0.83 2.98 -10.94
N VAL A 15 0.15 4.06 -10.57
CA VAL A 15 -1.16 3.99 -9.90
C VAL A 15 -2.21 3.37 -10.82
N ALA A 16 -2.25 3.76 -12.10
CA ALA A 16 -3.15 3.16 -13.09
C ALA A 16 -2.86 1.67 -13.29
N TYR A 17 -1.58 1.28 -13.41
CA TYR A 17 -1.16 -0.11 -13.53
C TYR A 17 -1.63 -0.95 -12.33
N ILE A 18 -1.44 -0.45 -11.11
CA ILE A 18 -1.93 -1.10 -9.90
C ILE A 18 -3.47 -1.15 -9.90
N TYR A 19 -4.14 -0.06 -10.26
CA TYR A 19 -5.59 0.02 -10.28
C TYR A 19 -6.21 -0.98 -11.26
N PHE A 20 -5.73 -1.06 -12.49
CA PHE A 20 -6.25 -1.96 -13.52
C PHE A 20 -5.82 -3.40 -13.30
N GLY A 21 -4.53 -3.63 -13.01
CA GLY A 21 -3.95 -4.96 -12.84
C GLY A 21 -4.55 -5.70 -11.64
N TYR A 22 -4.87 -4.96 -10.58
CA TYR A 22 -5.46 -5.52 -9.37
C TYR A 22 -6.90 -5.06 -9.15
N TYR A 23 -7.58 -4.52 -10.18
CA TYR A 23 -8.97 -4.05 -10.06
C TYR A 23 -9.89 -5.15 -9.52
N GLN A 24 -9.73 -6.37 -10.04
CA GLN A 24 -10.52 -7.53 -9.66
C GLN A 24 -10.23 -7.96 -8.21
N ASP A 25 -8.96 -7.93 -7.81
CA ASP A 25 -8.54 -8.29 -6.44
C ASP A 25 -8.96 -7.22 -5.43
N TYR A 26 -8.84 -5.94 -5.80
CA TYR A 26 -9.38 -4.81 -5.05
C TYR A 26 -10.89 -4.93 -4.89
N LYS A 27 -11.63 -5.32 -5.93
CA LYS A 27 -13.08 -5.49 -5.86
C LYS A 27 -13.47 -6.65 -4.93
N LYS A 28 -12.70 -7.74 -4.91
CA LYS A 28 -12.94 -8.90 -4.04
C LYS A 28 -12.62 -8.60 -2.58
N ASN A 29 -11.45 -8.02 -2.29
CA ASN A 29 -10.97 -7.76 -0.93
C ASN A 29 -10.26 -6.39 -0.83
N PRO A 30 -11.01 -5.27 -0.88
CA PRO A 30 -10.43 -3.93 -0.96
C PRO A 30 -9.58 -3.57 0.27
N THR A 31 -9.97 -4.06 1.45
CA THR A 31 -9.25 -3.78 2.70
C THR A 31 -7.91 -4.50 2.77
N GLU A 32 -7.82 -5.75 2.31
CA GLU A 32 -6.56 -6.51 2.29
C GLU A 32 -5.61 -5.99 1.21
N PHE A 33 -6.17 -5.58 0.07
CA PHE A 33 -5.41 -4.96 -1.01
C PHE A 33 -4.72 -3.67 -0.55
N ILE A 34 -5.47 -2.75 0.06
CA ILE A 34 -4.92 -1.49 0.59
C ILE A 34 -3.88 -1.76 1.70
N ARG A 35 -4.10 -2.75 2.56
CA ARG A 35 -3.12 -3.14 3.59
C ARG A 35 -1.83 -3.72 3.00
N SER A 36 -1.91 -4.44 1.89
CA SER A 36 -0.74 -5.03 1.24
C SER A 36 0.04 -3.98 0.45
N ILE A 37 -0.65 -3.15 -0.34
CA ILE A 37 -0.03 -2.11 -1.17
C ILE A 37 0.51 -0.95 -0.33
N ILE A 38 -0.19 -0.56 0.74
CA ILE A 38 0.15 0.64 1.54
C ILE A 38 0.65 0.25 2.94
N GLY A 39 -0.04 -0.68 3.61
CA GLY A 39 0.27 -1.03 5.01
C GLY A 39 1.61 -1.71 5.23
N MET A 40 2.02 -2.65 4.36
CA MET A 40 3.34 -3.29 4.43
C MET A 40 4.48 -2.29 4.19
N PRO A 41 4.48 -1.51 3.09
CA PRO A 41 5.52 -0.51 2.87
C PRO A 41 5.58 0.55 3.98
N LEU A 42 4.43 1.04 4.45
CA LEU A 42 4.41 1.99 5.57
C LEU A 42 4.94 1.36 6.87
N GLY A 43 4.65 0.08 7.13
CA GLY A 43 5.20 -0.64 8.28
C GLY A 43 6.73 -0.76 8.21
N MET A 44 7.26 -1.10 7.03
CA MET A 44 8.71 -1.13 6.78
C MET A 44 9.34 0.25 7.00
N LEU A 45 8.73 1.32 6.48
CA LEU A 45 9.20 2.70 6.66
C LEU A 45 9.13 3.16 8.13
N ALA A 46 8.08 2.80 8.86
CA ALA A 46 7.97 3.10 10.29
C ALA A 46 9.05 2.38 11.10
N SER A 47 9.38 1.14 10.73
CA SER A 47 10.46 0.35 11.33
C SER A 47 11.83 0.97 11.05
N THR A 48 12.10 1.43 9.82
CA THR A 48 13.39 2.05 9.46
C THR A 48 13.59 3.41 10.11
N LEU A 49 12.52 4.16 10.34
CA LEU A 49 12.54 5.46 11.03
C LEU A 49 12.52 5.35 12.57
N GLY A 50 12.50 4.14 13.14
CA GLY A 50 12.58 3.93 14.60
C GLY A 50 11.26 4.09 15.36
N PHE A 51 10.13 4.25 14.67
CA PHE A 51 8.81 4.41 15.29
C PHE A 51 8.21 3.06 15.71
N LYS A 52 8.79 2.43 16.74
CA LYS A 52 8.41 1.08 17.23
C LYS A 52 6.91 0.92 17.56
N SER A 53 6.25 1.97 18.07
CA SER A 53 4.81 1.94 18.38
C SER A 53 3.94 1.97 17.12
N ILE A 54 4.35 2.75 16.12
CA ILE A 54 3.66 2.89 14.84
C ILE A 54 3.88 1.64 13.98
N ASP A 55 5.11 1.10 13.96
CA ASP A 55 5.44 -0.19 13.34
C ASP A 55 4.53 -1.31 13.87
N LYS A 56 4.40 -1.44 15.20
CA LYS A 56 3.52 -2.44 15.81
C LYS A 56 2.06 -2.26 15.42
N LYS A 57 1.56 -1.01 15.37
CA LYS A 57 0.19 -0.72 14.94
C LYS A 57 -0.03 -1.01 13.46
N LEU A 58 0.93 -0.68 12.60
CA LEU A 58 0.87 -0.91 11.15
C LEU A 58 0.98 -2.40 10.82
N LYS A 59 1.89 -3.14 11.47
CA LYS A 59 1.98 -4.59 11.34
C LYS A 59 0.70 -5.27 11.84
N ASN A 60 0.16 -4.83 12.97
CA ASN A 60 -1.12 -5.36 13.46
C ASN A 60 -2.27 -5.01 12.52
N TRP A 61 -2.30 -3.82 11.94
CA TRP A 61 -3.32 -3.42 10.97
C TRP A 61 -3.19 -4.22 9.66
N ALA A 62 -1.98 -4.39 9.14
CA ALA A 62 -1.71 -5.16 7.93
C ALA A 62 -1.99 -6.65 8.11
N ASN A 63 -1.60 -7.23 9.25
CA ASN A 63 -1.77 -8.65 9.56
C ASN A 63 -3.10 -8.97 10.27
N LYS A 64 -3.98 -8.00 10.48
CA LYS A 64 -5.31 -8.24 11.06
C LYS A 64 -6.10 -9.06 10.05
N LYS A 65 -5.96 -10.40 10.08
CA LYS A 65 -6.81 -11.31 9.33
C LYS A 65 -8.25 -10.96 9.65
N ILE A 66 -8.95 -10.40 8.67
CA ILE A 66 -10.40 -10.33 8.74
C ILE A 66 -10.78 -11.78 8.48
N GLY A 67 -11.08 -12.53 9.54
CA GLY A 67 -11.56 -13.90 9.38
C GLY A 67 -12.76 -13.86 8.43
N TYR A 68 -12.61 -14.45 7.26
CA TYR A 68 -13.75 -15.07 6.62
C TYR A 68 -13.98 -16.40 7.35
N PRO A 69 -15.24 -16.75 7.67
CA PRO A 69 -15.58 -18.01 8.33
C PRO A 69 -15.00 -19.23 7.60
#